data_AF-A0A947G869-F1
#
_entry.id   AF-A0A947G869-F1
#
_cell.length_a   1.000
_cell.length_b   1.000
_cell.length_c   1.000
_cell.angle_alpha   90.00
_cell.angle_beta   90.00
_cell.angle_gamma   90.00
#
_symmetry.space_group_name_H-M   'P 1'
#
loop_
_entity.id
_entity.type
_entity.pdbx_description
1 polymer ?
#
loop_
_entity_poly.entity_id
_entity_poly.type
_entity_poly.pdbx_seq_one_letter_code
_entity_poly.pdbx_strand_id
1 'polypeptide(L)'
;MKWLKWTEAQLRRLAVAPLIREDMLLELRALGEGEDGLRSPWPDGMPRRPGFEYSTTESAAIYRKEAAARLVKRLKAHEAEIERIRAALASLKPVERDMLEMCYLRADLVYESNIARLFGLSLDAFMRRKVHALAKLFERLTGSWPPPVDIEALIAGEAAKEAAEREAVWEEWTAFMGGIGERTG
;
A
#
# COMPACT_ATOMS: atom_id res chain seq x y z
N MET A 1 19.13 -2.74 -1.34
CA MET A 1 17.77 -2.53 -0.77
C MET A 1 16.74 -1.87 -1.70
N LYS A 2 17.11 -1.11 -2.75
CA LYS A 2 16.11 -0.37 -3.57
C LYS A 2 15.04 -1.25 -4.24
N TRP A 3 15.44 -2.39 -4.83
CA TRP A 3 14.50 -3.29 -5.51
C TRP A 3 13.55 -3.99 -4.53
N LEU A 4 14.03 -4.38 -3.35
CA LEU A 4 13.23 -5.06 -2.34
C LEU A 4 12.09 -4.14 -1.89
N LYS A 5 12.42 -2.92 -1.43
CA LYS A 5 11.44 -1.90 -1.02
C LYS A 5 10.47 -1.54 -2.15
N TRP A 6 10.97 -1.46 -3.38
CA TRP A 6 10.12 -1.19 -4.54
C TRP A 6 9.11 -2.33 -4.78
N THR A 7 9.53 -3.58 -4.65
CA THR A 7 8.68 -4.76 -4.84
C THR A 7 7.62 -4.86 -3.75
N GLU A 8 8.02 -4.64 -2.50
CA GLU A 8 7.10 -4.53 -1.37
C GLU A 8 6.06 -3.42 -1.59
N ALA A 9 6.48 -2.27 -2.14
CA ALA A 9 5.56 -1.19 -2.46
C ALA A 9 4.52 -1.59 -3.52
N GLN A 10 4.85 -2.46 -4.48
CA GLN A 10 3.87 -2.99 -5.43
C GLN A 10 2.83 -3.88 -4.74
N LEU A 11 3.25 -4.70 -3.78
CA LEU A 11 2.33 -5.53 -2.99
C LEU A 11 1.44 -4.68 -2.07
N ARG A 12 2.01 -3.65 -1.42
CA ARG A 12 1.22 -2.70 -0.62
C ARG A 12 0.21 -1.93 -1.49
N ARG A 13 0.58 -1.55 -2.72
CA ARG A 13 -0.35 -0.97 -3.69
C ARG A 13 -1.51 -1.91 -4.02
N LEU A 14 -1.23 -3.21 -4.18
CA LEU A 14 -2.28 -4.21 -4.39
C LEU A 14 -3.24 -4.28 -3.20
N ALA A 15 -2.74 -4.19 -1.96
CA ALA A 15 -3.58 -4.20 -0.75
C ALA A 15 -4.57 -3.02 -0.70
N VAL A 16 -4.11 -1.82 -1.09
CA VAL A 16 -4.94 -0.60 -1.07
C VAL A 16 -5.69 -0.32 -2.38
N ALA A 17 -5.51 -1.17 -3.42
CA ALA A 17 -6.11 -0.97 -4.73
C ALA A 17 -7.64 -0.82 -4.72
N PRO A 18 -8.42 -1.60 -3.92
CA PRO A 18 -9.87 -1.44 -3.87
C PRO A 18 -10.30 -0.05 -3.38
N LEU A 19 -9.62 0.48 -2.35
CA LEU A 19 -9.89 1.80 -1.79
C LEU A 19 -9.56 2.91 -2.79
N ILE A 20 -8.38 2.84 -3.41
CA ILE A 20 -7.98 3.82 -4.43
C ILE A 20 -8.98 3.82 -5.60
N ARG A 21 -9.41 2.63 -6.03
CA ARG A 21 -10.42 2.50 -7.09
C ARG A 21 -11.75 3.14 -6.69
N GLU A 22 -12.22 2.88 -5.48
CA GLU A 22 -13.45 3.47 -4.95
C GLU A 22 -13.37 5.00 -4.89
N ASP A 23 -12.27 5.56 -4.39
CA ASP A 23 -12.03 7.01 -4.38
C ASP A 23 -12.09 7.62 -5.79
N MET A 24 -11.45 6.99 -6.78
CA MET A 24 -11.50 7.46 -8.17
C MET A 24 -12.92 7.39 -8.76
N LEU A 25 -13.71 6.37 -8.39
CA LEU A 25 -15.10 6.24 -8.85
C LEU A 25 -16.02 7.28 -8.19
N LEU A 26 -15.82 7.56 -6.90
CA LEU A 26 -16.54 8.63 -6.18
C LEU A 26 -16.22 10.00 -6.80
N GLU A 27 -14.96 10.26 -7.12
CA GLU A 27 -14.52 11.50 -7.78
C GLU A 27 -15.11 11.60 -9.21
N LEU A 28 -15.18 10.50 -9.97
CA LEU A 28 -15.88 10.46 -11.27
C LEU A 28 -17.38 10.73 -11.13
N ARG A 29 -18.02 10.17 -10.11
CA ARG A 29 -19.44 10.39 -9.83
C ARG A 29 -19.71 11.86 -9.50
N ALA A 30 -18.89 12.47 -8.65
CA ALA A 30 -19.00 13.90 -8.33
C ALA A 30 -18.80 14.81 -9.55
N LEU A 31 -17.95 14.41 -10.50
CA LEU A 31 -17.77 15.12 -11.77
C LEU A 31 -18.96 14.95 -12.74
N GLY A 32 -19.67 13.82 -12.68
CA GLY A 32 -20.84 13.50 -13.51
C GLY A 32 -22.18 14.00 -12.96
N GLU A 33 -22.37 14.01 -11.64
CA GLU A 33 -23.54 14.57 -10.94
C GLU A 33 -23.43 16.08 -10.71
N GLY A 34 -22.34 16.71 -11.15
CA GLY A 34 -22.05 18.14 -10.95
C GLY A 34 -22.98 19.14 -11.64
N GLU A 35 -24.20 18.75 -12.04
CA GLU A 35 -25.28 19.70 -12.31
C GLU A 35 -25.80 20.33 -11.00
N ASP A 36 -25.69 19.65 -9.85
CA ASP A 36 -26.09 20.20 -8.55
C ASP A 36 -24.94 20.21 -7.51
N GLY A 37 -24.40 21.41 -7.26
CA GLY A 37 -24.12 21.83 -5.88
C GLY A 37 -22.76 21.59 -5.21
N LEU A 38 -21.79 20.83 -5.74
CA LEU A 38 -20.44 20.78 -5.14
C LEU A 38 -19.55 21.91 -5.69
N ARG A 39 -19.58 23.06 -4.99
CA ARG A 39 -18.64 24.17 -5.18
C ARG A 39 -17.21 23.68 -4.97
N SER A 40 -16.36 23.89 -5.97
CA SER A 40 -14.92 23.69 -5.87
C SER A 40 -14.33 24.50 -4.69
N PRO A 41 -13.40 23.95 -3.89
CA PRO A 41 -12.87 24.58 -2.68
C PRO A 41 -11.83 25.68 -2.94
N TRP A 42 -11.83 26.30 -4.13
CA TRP A 42 -10.94 27.44 -4.38
C TRP A 42 -11.48 28.66 -3.61
N PRO A 43 -10.71 29.26 -2.67
CA PRO A 43 -11.27 30.17 -1.68
C PRO A 43 -11.72 31.54 -2.19
N ASP A 44 -11.47 31.93 -3.44
CA ASP A 44 -11.45 33.35 -3.77
C ASP A 44 -12.25 33.80 -4.99
N GLY A 45 -12.84 32.90 -5.79
CA GLY A 45 -13.83 33.30 -6.80
C GLY A 45 -13.37 34.45 -7.74
N MET A 46 -12.05 34.62 -7.94
CA MET A 46 -11.50 35.80 -8.58
C MET A 46 -11.80 35.80 -10.09
N PRO A 47 -12.48 36.83 -10.62
CA PRO A 47 -12.68 36.99 -12.06
C PRO A 47 -11.32 37.27 -12.72
N ARG A 48 -10.95 36.43 -13.70
CA ARG A 48 -9.81 36.70 -14.58
C ARG A 48 -10.18 37.85 -15.53
N ARG A 49 -9.22 38.75 -15.76
CA ARG A 49 -9.33 40.10 -16.35
C ARG A 49 -10.26 40.23 -17.59
N PRO A 50 -10.81 41.44 -17.85
CA PRO A 50 -11.68 41.69 -19.00
C PRO A 50 -10.90 41.45 -20.31
N GLY A 51 -11.37 40.51 -21.14
CA GLY A 51 -10.71 40.14 -22.39
C GLY A 51 -10.80 38.65 -22.75
N PHE A 52 -11.36 37.79 -21.88
CA PHE A 52 -11.62 36.38 -22.21
C PHE A 52 -13.12 36.18 -22.51
N GLU A 53 -13.45 36.03 -23.80
CA GLU A 53 -14.76 35.54 -24.25
C GLU A 53 -14.85 34.02 -24.07
N TYR A 54 -15.19 33.55 -22.88
CA TYR A 54 -15.79 32.21 -22.71
C TYR A 54 -16.83 32.28 -21.61
N SER A 55 -18.04 31.75 -21.86
CA SER A 55 -19.05 31.64 -20.81
C SER A 55 -18.49 30.79 -19.65
N THR A 56 -18.64 31.27 -18.42
CA THR A 56 -18.12 30.61 -17.21
C THR A 56 -18.68 29.19 -17.04
N THR A 57 -19.86 28.94 -17.60
CA THR A 57 -20.52 27.64 -17.70
C THR A 57 -19.81 26.68 -18.66
N GLU A 58 -19.42 27.12 -19.86
CA GLU A 58 -18.72 26.24 -20.82
C GLU A 58 -17.30 25.93 -20.38
N SER A 59 -16.57 26.91 -19.83
CA SER A 59 -15.23 26.68 -19.29
C SER A 59 -15.25 25.69 -18.13
N ALA A 60 -16.16 25.85 -17.16
CA ALA A 60 -16.30 24.90 -16.05
C ALA A 60 -16.74 23.51 -16.53
N ALA A 61 -17.63 23.42 -17.53
CA ALA A 61 -18.03 22.15 -18.14
C ALA A 61 -16.88 21.48 -18.91
N ILE A 62 -16.02 22.26 -19.60
CA ILE A 62 -14.81 21.77 -20.28
C ILE A 62 -13.80 21.26 -19.24
N TYR A 63 -13.52 22.02 -18.17
CA TYR A 63 -12.63 21.57 -17.09
C TYR A 63 -13.15 20.30 -16.40
N ARG A 64 -14.48 20.15 -16.22
CA ARG A 64 -15.10 18.92 -15.69
C ARG A 64 -14.97 17.74 -16.64
N LYS A 65 -15.25 17.93 -17.94
CA LYS A 65 -15.10 16.88 -18.96
C LYS A 65 -13.64 16.44 -19.12
N GLU A 66 -12.70 17.38 -19.13
CA GLU A 66 -11.26 17.08 -19.19
C GLU A 66 -10.73 16.45 -17.89
N ALA A 67 -11.21 16.89 -16.72
CA ALA A 67 -10.89 16.25 -15.44
C ALA A 67 -11.42 14.81 -15.39
N ALA A 68 -12.66 14.59 -15.81
CA ALA A 68 -13.26 13.26 -15.90
C ALA A 68 -12.49 12.37 -16.88
N ALA A 69 -12.14 12.87 -18.08
CA ALA A 69 -11.35 12.12 -19.05
C ALA A 69 -9.96 11.74 -18.51
N ARG A 70 -9.27 12.66 -17.83
CA ARG A 70 -7.99 12.38 -17.17
C ARG A 70 -8.13 11.34 -16.06
N LEU A 71 -9.18 11.44 -15.26
CA LEU A 71 -9.46 10.52 -14.16
C LEU A 71 -9.83 9.12 -14.66
N VAL A 72 -10.63 9.00 -15.72
CA VAL A 72 -10.89 7.72 -16.41
C VAL A 72 -9.60 7.12 -16.94
N LYS A 73 -8.73 7.92 -17.55
CA LYS A 73 -7.42 7.45 -18.02
C LYS A 73 -6.56 6.95 -16.86
N ARG A 74 -6.54 7.67 -15.73
CA ARG A 74 -5.83 7.28 -14.51
C ARG A 74 -6.38 5.98 -13.92
N LEU A 75 -7.70 5.84 -13.86
CA LEU A 75 -8.38 4.63 -13.38
C LEU A 75 -8.02 3.41 -14.24
N LYS A 76 -8.11 3.53 -15.57
CA LYS A 76 -7.73 2.44 -16.49
C LYS A 76 -6.26 2.05 -16.34
N ALA A 77 -5.36 3.03 -16.22
CA ALA A 77 -3.94 2.75 -16.00
C ALA A 77 -3.70 2.05 -14.65
N HIS A 78 -4.40 2.49 -13.59
CA HIS A 78 -4.35 1.87 -12.28
C HIS A 78 -4.84 0.42 -12.32
N GLU A 79 -6.02 0.16 -12.89
CA GLU A 79 -6.58 -1.20 -13.02
C GLU A 79 -5.64 -2.12 -13.81
N ALA A 80 -5.04 -1.64 -14.91
CA ALA A 80 -4.06 -2.41 -15.67
C ALA A 80 -2.78 -2.72 -14.88
N GLU A 81 -2.29 -1.78 -14.06
CA GLU A 81 -1.13 -2.01 -13.19
C GLU A 81 -1.44 -3.04 -12.10
N ILE A 82 -2.63 -2.97 -11.50
CA ILE A 82 -3.10 -3.93 -10.48
C ILE A 82 -3.25 -5.33 -11.07
N GLU A 83 -3.85 -5.47 -12.24
CA GLU A 83 -3.97 -6.76 -12.91
C GLU A 83 -2.61 -7.36 -13.28
N ARG A 84 -1.64 -6.53 -13.70
CA ARG A 84 -0.26 -6.98 -13.92
C ARG A 84 0.38 -7.51 -12.63
N ILE A 85 0.19 -6.83 -11.49
CA ILE A 85 0.73 -7.27 -10.20
C ILE A 85 0.05 -8.58 -9.76
N ARG A 86 -1.28 -8.70 -9.91
CA ARG A 86 -2.03 -9.93 -9.60
C ARG A 86 -1.57 -11.10 -10.45
N ALA A 87 -1.40 -10.91 -11.75
CA ALA A 87 -0.91 -11.95 -12.66
C ALA A 87 0.51 -12.40 -12.29
N ALA A 88 1.39 -11.45 -11.95
CA ALA A 88 2.75 -11.77 -11.51
C ALA A 88 2.74 -12.58 -10.19
N LEU A 89 1.90 -12.18 -9.23
CA LEU A 89 1.73 -12.88 -7.95
C LEU A 89 1.15 -14.29 -8.13
N ALA A 90 0.14 -14.45 -9.00
CA ALA A 90 -0.47 -15.73 -9.33
C ALA A 90 0.50 -16.71 -10.04
N SER A 91 1.56 -16.20 -10.66
CA SER A 91 2.58 -17.01 -11.33
C SER A 91 3.62 -17.64 -10.38
N LEU A 92 3.63 -17.21 -9.10
CA LEU A 92 4.51 -17.78 -8.08
C LEU A 92 4.00 -19.15 -7.62
N LYS A 93 4.86 -19.93 -6.96
CA LYS A 93 4.40 -21.18 -6.31
C LYS A 93 3.37 -20.84 -5.23
N PRO A 94 2.37 -21.71 -4.98
CA PRO A 94 1.33 -21.44 -3.98
C PRO A 94 1.89 -21.00 -2.62
N VAL A 95 2.89 -21.73 -2.10
CA VAL A 95 3.54 -21.38 -0.82
C VAL A 95 4.23 -20.01 -0.86
N GLU A 96 4.84 -19.63 -1.98
CA GLU A 96 5.51 -18.33 -2.13
C GLU A 96 4.48 -17.21 -2.22
N ARG A 97 3.39 -17.43 -2.95
CA ARG A 97 2.26 -16.50 -3.04
C ARG A 97 1.64 -16.28 -1.67
N ASP A 98 1.19 -17.36 -1.02
CA ASP A 98 0.47 -17.29 0.26
C ASP A 98 1.34 -16.61 1.34
N MET A 99 2.66 -16.83 1.30
CA MET A 99 3.62 -16.12 2.15
C MET A 99 3.62 -14.61 1.91
N LEU A 100 3.70 -14.16 0.65
CA LEU A 100 3.66 -12.73 0.32
C LEU A 100 2.30 -12.11 0.63
N GLU A 101 1.20 -12.84 0.44
CA GLU A 101 -0.14 -12.39 0.80
C GLU A 101 -0.25 -12.17 2.32
N MET A 102 0.26 -13.10 3.12
CA MET A 102 0.32 -12.93 4.58
C MET A 102 1.20 -11.75 5.01
N CYS A 103 2.32 -11.50 4.33
CA CYS A 103 3.21 -10.39 4.70
C CYS A 103 2.66 -9.00 4.31
N TYR A 104 1.93 -8.89 3.20
CA TYR A 104 1.68 -7.57 2.58
C TYR A 104 0.21 -7.26 2.29
N LEU A 105 -0.65 -8.27 2.19
CA LEU A 105 -2.08 -8.07 1.91
C LEU A 105 -2.95 -8.27 3.16
N ARG A 106 -2.40 -8.93 4.18
CA ARG A 106 -3.01 -9.14 5.48
C ARG A 106 -2.40 -8.21 6.51
N ALA A 107 -3.24 -7.35 7.10
CA ALA A 107 -2.80 -6.36 8.10
C ALA A 107 -2.80 -6.89 9.53
N ASP A 108 -3.25 -8.13 9.75
CA ASP A 108 -3.44 -8.71 11.09
C ASP A 108 -2.18 -9.31 11.70
N LEU A 109 -1.11 -9.47 10.91
CA LEU A 109 0.15 -10.04 11.37
C LEU A 109 1.26 -8.99 11.32
N VAL A 110 1.61 -8.47 12.49
CA VAL A 110 2.59 -7.37 12.63
C VAL A 110 4.03 -7.85 12.43
N TYR A 111 4.33 -9.10 12.78
CA TYR A 111 5.71 -9.63 12.77
C TYR A 111 5.90 -10.80 11.82
N GLU A 112 7.02 -10.77 11.10
CA GLU A 112 7.41 -11.84 10.19
C GLU A 112 7.73 -13.16 10.92
N SER A 113 8.09 -13.10 12.20
CA SER A 113 8.26 -14.28 13.05
C SER A 113 6.95 -15.01 13.31
N ASN A 114 5.83 -14.29 13.46
CA ASN A 114 4.51 -14.89 13.62
C ASN A 114 4.05 -15.57 12.34
N ILE A 115 4.29 -14.91 11.19
CA ILE A 115 4.02 -15.51 9.88
C ILE A 115 4.89 -16.75 9.69
N ALA A 116 6.18 -16.69 10.00
CA ALA A 116 7.09 -17.83 9.91
C ALA A 116 6.57 -19.06 10.68
N ARG A 117 6.00 -18.87 11.89
CA ARG A 117 5.40 -19.94 12.68
C ARG A 117 4.17 -20.56 12.00
N LEU A 118 3.33 -19.78 11.34
CA LEU A 118 2.17 -20.30 10.58
C LEU A 118 2.62 -21.22 9.42
N PHE A 119 3.80 -20.97 8.86
CA PHE A 119 4.40 -21.83 7.84
C PHE A 119 5.27 -22.98 8.42
N GLY A 120 5.38 -23.08 9.75
CA GLY A 120 6.24 -24.07 10.41
C GLY A 120 7.74 -23.87 10.14
N LEU A 121 8.17 -22.62 9.93
CA LEU A 121 9.55 -22.26 9.58
C LEU A 121 10.23 -21.46 10.70
N SER A 122 11.56 -21.55 10.77
CA SER A 122 12.36 -20.58 11.50
C SER A 122 12.32 -19.21 10.81
N LEU A 123 12.59 -18.14 11.56
CA LEU A 123 12.66 -16.78 11.01
C LEU A 123 13.70 -16.70 9.87
N ASP A 124 14.86 -17.32 10.02
CA ASP A 124 15.90 -17.39 8.99
C ASP A 124 15.38 -18.05 7.70
N ALA A 125 14.81 -19.26 7.81
CA ALA A 125 14.31 -20.01 6.65
C ALA A 125 13.16 -19.26 5.97
N PHE A 126 12.29 -18.63 6.75
CA PHE A 126 11.21 -17.79 6.26
C PHE A 126 11.76 -16.58 5.50
N MET A 127 12.71 -15.84 6.06
CA MET A 127 13.30 -14.65 5.46
C MET A 127 13.97 -14.96 4.12
N ARG A 128 14.75 -16.04 4.05
CA ARG A 128 15.38 -16.48 2.79
C ARG A 128 14.33 -16.79 1.73
N ARG A 129 13.26 -17.51 2.08
CA ARG A 129 12.16 -17.83 1.16
C ARG A 129 11.39 -16.59 0.72
N LYS A 130 11.08 -15.69 1.66
CA LYS A 130 10.42 -14.41 1.39
C LYS A 130 11.21 -13.54 0.43
N VAL A 131 12.51 -13.36 0.68
CA VAL A 131 13.41 -12.59 -0.20
C VAL A 131 13.48 -13.22 -1.59
N HIS A 132 13.55 -14.55 -1.67
CA HIS A 132 13.56 -15.25 -2.95
C HIS A 132 12.22 -15.11 -3.70
N ALA A 133 11.08 -15.19 -3.01
CA ALA A 133 9.76 -14.97 -3.59
C ALA A 133 9.62 -13.52 -4.10
N LEU A 134 10.09 -12.53 -3.34
CA LEU A 134 10.16 -11.13 -3.78
C LEU A 134 11.06 -10.97 -5.01
N ALA A 135 12.18 -11.68 -5.07
CA ALA A 135 13.07 -11.63 -6.24
C ALA A 135 12.40 -12.16 -7.51
N LYS A 136 11.68 -13.28 -7.40
CA LYS A 136 10.85 -13.81 -8.51
C LYS A 136 9.75 -12.85 -8.90
N LEU A 137 9.04 -12.25 -7.95
CA LEU A 137 8.01 -11.26 -8.25
C LEU A 137 8.61 -10.05 -8.98
N PHE A 138 9.75 -9.56 -8.52
CA PHE A 138 10.49 -8.49 -9.17
C PHE A 138 10.90 -8.86 -10.61
N GLU A 139 11.38 -10.08 -10.83
CA GLU A 139 11.72 -10.57 -12.17
C GLU A 139 10.48 -10.64 -13.06
N ARG A 140 9.34 -11.14 -12.57
CA ARG A 140 8.08 -11.15 -13.33
C ARG A 140 7.60 -9.75 -13.69
N LEU A 141 7.80 -8.79 -12.79
CA LEU A 141 7.38 -7.42 -13.01
C LEU A 141 8.35 -6.64 -13.89
N THR A 142 9.65 -6.89 -13.85
CA THR A 142 10.64 -6.04 -14.55
C THR A 142 11.31 -6.72 -15.74
N GLY A 143 11.22 -8.05 -15.83
CA GLY A 143 11.96 -8.86 -16.79
C GLY A 143 13.42 -9.08 -16.41
N SER A 144 13.84 -8.72 -15.19
CA SER A 144 15.24 -8.81 -14.78
C SER A 144 15.40 -9.40 -13.38
N TRP A 145 16.39 -10.27 -13.20
CA TRP A 145 16.74 -10.79 -11.88
C TRP A 145 17.40 -9.70 -11.04
N PRO A 146 16.97 -9.49 -9.78
CA PRO A 146 17.51 -8.41 -8.97
C PRO A 146 18.94 -8.72 -8.47
N PRO A 147 19.72 -7.68 -8.12
CA PRO A 147 21.02 -7.88 -7.50
C PRO A 147 20.87 -8.52 -6.10
N PRO A 148 21.89 -9.27 -5.64
CA PRO A 148 21.88 -9.90 -4.33
C PRO A 148 21.74 -8.87 -3.21
N VAL A 149 21.18 -9.32 -2.09
CA VAL A 149 21.02 -8.52 -0.87
C VAL A 149 21.68 -9.25 0.28
N ASP A 150 22.14 -8.48 1.27
CA ASP A 150 22.62 -9.02 2.53
C ASP A 150 21.43 -9.54 3.34
N ILE A 151 21.16 -10.85 3.24
CA ILE A 151 20.04 -11.49 3.92
C ILE A 151 20.31 -11.59 5.43
N GLU A 152 21.56 -11.75 5.84
CA GLU A 152 21.92 -11.85 7.26
C GLU A 152 21.61 -10.55 8.00
N ALA A 153 21.95 -9.41 7.39
CA ALA A 153 21.59 -8.10 7.94
C ALA A 153 20.05 -7.91 8.05
N LEU A 154 19.28 -8.44 7.09
CA LEU A 154 17.81 -8.37 7.15
C LEU A 154 17.25 -9.23 8.29
N ILE A 155 17.79 -10.42 8.49
CA ILE A 155 17.38 -11.33 9.57
C ILE A 155 17.72 -10.71 10.94
N ALA A 156 18.95 -10.21 11.09
CA ALA A 156 19.39 -9.56 12.33
C ALA A 156 18.51 -8.33 12.67
N GLY A 157 18.17 -7.52 11.66
CA GLY A 157 17.28 -6.38 11.84
C GLY A 157 15.88 -6.77 12.28
N GLU A 158 15.32 -7.86 11.75
CA GLU A 158 13.98 -8.32 12.14
C GLU A 158 13.97 -8.92 13.55
N ALA A 159 15.00 -9.70 13.92
CA ALA A 159 15.17 -10.21 15.27
C ALA A 159 15.30 -9.07 16.31
N ALA A 160 16.02 -7.99 15.96
CA ALA A 160 16.15 -6.82 16.83
C ALA A 160 14.82 -6.08 17.05
N LYS A 161 13.98 -5.96 16.01
CA LYS A 161 12.63 -5.37 16.17
C LYS A 161 11.75 -6.22 17.08
N GLU A 162 11.75 -7.54 16.90
CA GLU A 162 10.98 -8.45 17.75
C GLU A 162 11.45 -8.38 19.21
N ALA A 163 12.76 -8.26 19.45
CA ALA A 163 13.30 -8.08 20.80
C ALA A 163 12.88 -6.74 21.42
N ALA A 164 12.97 -5.64 20.67
CA ALA A 164 12.59 -4.31 21.14
C ALA A 164 11.09 -4.23 21.49
N GLU A 165 10.23 -4.84 20.69
CA GLU A 165 8.79 -4.89 20.99
C GLU A 165 8.51 -5.71 22.25
N ARG A 166 9.12 -6.89 22.38
CA ARG A 166 8.90 -7.73 23.57
C ARG A 166 9.29 -7.00 24.84
N GLU A 167 10.37 -6.21 24.78
CA GLU A 167 10.77 -5.34 25.89
C GLU A 167 9.72 -4.26 26.15
N ALA A 168 9.23 -3.57 25.13
CA ALA A 168 8.18 -2.54 25.29
C ALA A 168 6.89 -3.11 25.89
N VAL A 169 6.42 -4.27 25.40
CA VAL A 169 5.24 -4.96 25.95
C VAL A 169 5.49 -5.40 27.40
N TRP A 170 6.70 -5.84 27.72
CA TRP A 170 7.08 -6.20 29.09
C TRP A 170 7.11 -4.99 30.03
N GLU A 171 7.64 -3.85 29.58
CA GLU A 171 7.60 -2.58 30.31
C GLU A 171 6.16 -2.11 30.56
N GLU A 172 5.29 -2.18 29.55
CA GLU A 172 3.87 -1.85 29.71
C GLU A 172 3.16 -2.78 30.70
N TRP A 173 3.42 -4.08 30.62
CA TRP A 173 2.82 -5.06 31.53
C TRP A 173 3.31 -4.90 32.97
N THR A 174 4.60 -4.66 33.17
CA THR A 174 5.19 -4.41 34.49
C THR A 174 4.68 -3.11 35.09
N ALA A 175 4.54 -2.04 34.30
CA ALA A 175 3.91 -0.79 34.73
C ALA A 175 2.44 -0.98 35.13
N PHE A 176 1.67 -1.76 34.36
CA PHE A 176 0.29 -2.11 34.68
C PHE A 176 0.19 -2.89 36.01
N MET A 177 1.04 -3.91 36.19
CA MET A 177 1.07 -4.71 37.43
C MET A 177 1.53 -3.90 38.65
N GLY A 178 2.50 -2.98 38.47
CA GLY A 178 2.92 -2.05 39.52
C GLY A 178 1.80 -1.09 39.95
N GLY A 179 1.02 -0.58 38.99
CA GLY A 179 -0.12 0.29 39.27
C GLY A 179 -1.32 -0.41 39.93
N ILE A 180 -1.44 -1.73 39.81
CA ILE A 180 -2.44 -2.52 40.56
C ILE A 180 -2.07 -2.59 42.05
N GLY A 181 -0.77 -2.70 42.36
CA GLY A 181 -0.28 -2.72 43.74
C GLY A 181 -0.53 -1.41 44.50
N GLU A 182 -0.44 -0.27 43.83
CA GLU A 182 -0.67 1.05 44.44
C GLU A 182 -2.15 1.41 44.63
N ARG A 183 -3.08 0.77 43.91
CA ARG A 183 -4.54 1.04 44.03
C ARG A 183 -5.25 0.18 45.06
N THR A 184 -4.57 -0.84 45.61
CA THR A 184 -5.17 -1.83 46.52
C THR A 184 -4.54 -1.86 47.92
N GLY A 185 -3.54 -1.00 48.18
CA GLY A 185 -2.97 -0.75 49.51
C GLY A 185 -3.42 0.59 50.08
#